data_AF-A0A8H9KZD0-F1
#
_entry.id   AF-A0A8H9KZD0-F1
#
_cell.length_a   1.000
_cell.length_b   1.000
_cell.length_c   1.000
_cell.angle_alpha   90.00
_cell.angle_beta   90.00
_cell.angle_gamma   90.00
#
_symmetry.space_group_name_H-M   'P 1'
#
loop_
_entity.id
_entity.type
_entity.pdbx_description
1 polymer ?
#
loop_
_entity_poly.entity_id
_entity_poly.type
_entity_poly.pdbx_seq_one_letter_code
_entity_poly.pdbx_strand_id
1 'polypeptide(L)'
;MPISSEPEPVAQAPSTVTVTSGPEVLGWLEFGDAARLLAKDVLSSGFEPEVVVAVARGGLIIAGAVAYALGTKECGSINVEFYTDVEQRLEEPVILAPALDAPSLAGKKVLVVDDVSDSGRTLRLVVDIIAKRRRRRPQRVPVLQARHRPRTRPRVAPGRRVDHLPVERPRPGDGRVVSIHLVGGGLLAAADVAAPFTAEATARAAAVGRTTPRIAVLSVARADGSSPSSTADIAETLGGARLAETVVTEVAAGAAFDTTVLSDVDALVVAGGVTPDYLDAIAPIVDQVRLLVSDGLPYLGYSAGAVIAADRALVGGWRIGGVEICPEEASEGLDEVELREGLGLIDLTVDVHAAQAGTLARLIASAEAEFVAAGLAIDEDTTLVVGEGALEVRGTGSVWRVIAGEESVSVATMGA
;
A
#
# COMPACT_ATOMS: atom_id res chain seq x y z
N MET A 1 -57.33 8.86 37.32
CA MET A 1 -57.39 8.64 35.86
C MET A 1 -56.00 8.23 35.42
N PRO A 2 -55.83 7.12 34.68
CA PRO A 2 -54.51 6.67 34.24
C PRO A 2 -54.07 7.45 32.99
N ILE A 3 -52.78 7.81 32.94
CA ILE A 3 -52.11 8.29 31.73
C ILE A 3 -51.55 7.07 31.00
N SER A 4 -52.03 6.86 29.77
CA SER A 4 -51.58 5.81 28.87
C SER A 4 -50.47 6.38 27.98
N SER A 5 -49.35 5.69 27.87
CA SER A 5 -48.24 6.02 26.96
C SER A 5 -48.12 4.93 25.90
N GLU A 6 -48.43 5.26 24.65
CA GLU A 6 -48.05 4.45 23.48
C GLU A 6 -46.72 4.99 22.91
N PRO A 7 -45.79 4.11 22.47
CA PRO A 7 -44.56 4.53 21.80
C PRO A 7 -44.77 4.72 20.29
N GLU A 8 -44.14 5.74 19.71
CA GLU A 8 -44.13 6.01 18.26
C GLU A 8 -43.31 4.97 17.47
N PRO A 9 -43.66 4.73 16.18
CA PRO A 9 -43.03 3.68 15.37
C PRO A 9 -41.69 4.12 14.76
N VAL A 10 -40.71 3.23 14.80
CA VAL A 10 -39.39 3.39 14.17
C VAL A 10 -39.52 3.27 12.65
N ALA A 11 -39.08 4.30 11.91
CA ALA A 11 -39.02 4.29 10.46
C ALA A 11 -37.90 3.35 9.96
N GLN A 12 -38.25 2.42 9.07
CA GLN A 12 -37.29 1.59 8.34
C GLN A 12 -36.59 2.40 7.24
N ALA A 13 -35.26 2.40 7.22
CA ALA A 13 -34.47 2.97 6.12
C ALA A 13 -34.46 2.01 4.91
N PRO A 14 -34.51 2.51 3.66
CA PRO A 14 -34.50 1.69 2.46
C PRO A 14 -33.07 1.19 2.18
N SER A 15 -32.92 -0.12 2.02
CA SER A 15 -31.69 -0.76 1.58
C SER A 15 -31.63 -0.80 0.06
N THR A 16 -30.74 -0.02 -0.54
CA THR A 16 -30.30 -0.24 -1.92
C THR A 16 -28.88 0.28 -2.10
N VAL A 17 -27.90 -0.63 -2.07
CA VAL A 17 -26.50 -0.34 -2.37
C VAL A 17 -26.34 -0.33 -3.90
N THR A 18 -25.90 0.79 -4.43
CA THR A 18 -25.54 0.95 -5.84
C THR A 18 -24.07 0.60 -6.02
N VAL A 19 -23.77 -0.49 -6.73
CA VAL A 19 -22.40 -0.90 -7.05
C VAL A 19 -21.85 0.02 -8.14
N THR A 20 -20.84 0.83 -7.85
CA THR A 20 -20.13 1.64 -8.85
C THR A 20 -19.06 0.81 -9.54
N SER A 21 -19.18 0.71 -10.86
CA SER A 21 -18.38 -0.12 -11.76
C SER A 21 -17.08 0.57 -12.21
N GLY A 22 -16.05 0.55 -11.36
CA GLY A 22 -14.67 0.88 -11.72
C GLY A 22 -13.83 -0.38 -11.95
N PRO A 23 -12.70 -0.29 -12.69
CA PRO A 23 -11.73 -1.39 -12.75
C PRO A 23 -11.15 -1.63 -11.36
N GLU A 24 -11.22 -2.88 -10.90
CA GLU A 24 -10.63 -3.33 -9.64
C GLU A 24 -9.10 -3.34 -9.75
N VAL A 25 -8.42 -2.72 -8.78
CA VAL A 25 -6.96 -2.64 -8.74
C VAL A 25 -6.45 -3.71 -7.79
N LEU A 26 -5.80 -4.74 -8.35
CA LEU A 26 -5.24 -5.87 -7.61
C LEU A 26 -3.73 -5.68 -7.45
N GLY A 27 -3.26 -5.47 -6.21
CA GLY A 27 -1.83 -5.39 -5.90
C GLY A 27 -1.13 -6.76 -5.99
N TRP A 28 0.20 -6.76 -5.98
CA TRP A 28 0.99 -7.99 -6.15
C TRP A 28 0.83 -9.00 -5.01
N LEU A 29 0.50 -8.52 -3.80
CA LEU A 29 0.26 -9.36 -2.63
C LEU A 29 -1.10 -10.03 -2.72
N GLU A 30 -2.16 -9.26 -3.01
CA GLU A 30 -3.51 -9.77 -3.25
C GLU A 30 -3.51 -10.72 -4.44
N PHE A 31 -2.74 -10.42 -5.47
CA PHE A 31 -2.52 -11.33 -6.58
C PHE A 31 -1.88 -12.65 -6.15
N GLY A 32 -0.88 -12.61 -5.26
CA GLY A 32 -0.24 -13.79 -4.70
C GLY A 32 -1.17 -14.63 -3.84
N ASP A 33 -2.01 -14.00 -3.01
CA ASP A 33 -3.02 -14.67 -2.20
C ASP A 33 -4.16 -15.22 -3.05
N ALA A 34 -4.65 -14.46 -4.02
CA ALA A 34 -5.60 -14.92 -5.02
C ALA A 34 -5.06 -16.16 -5.74
N ALA A 35 -3.80 -16.15 -6.20
CA ALA A 35 -3.17 -17.32 -6.83
C ALA A 35 -3.11 -18.55 -5.91
N ARG A 36 -2.82 -18.36 -4.61
CA ARG A 36 -2.82 -19.45 -3.61
C ARG A 36 -4.23 -19.98 -3.34
N LEU A 37 -5.22 -19.10 -3.26
CA LEU A 37 -6.63 -19.46 -3.10
C LEU A 37 -7.13 -20.24 -4.31
N LEU A 38 -6.81 -19.79 -5.51
CA LEU A 38 -7.14 -20.49 -6.76
C LEU A 38 -6.51 -21.87 -6.83
N ALA A 39 -5.24 -22.00 -6.43
CA ALA A 39 -4.58 -23.30 -6.34
C ALA A 39 -5.28 -24.22 -5.32
N LYS A 40 -5.70 -23.67 -4.18
CA LYS A 40 -6.46 -24.41 -3.17
C LYS A 40 -7.84 -24.83 -3.70
N ASP A 41 -8.54 -23.97 -4.42
CA ASP A 41 -9.84 -24.27 -5.04
C ASP A 41 -9.71 -25.38 -6.07
N VAL A 42 -8.68 -25.31 -6.92
CA VAL A 42 -8.33 -26.38 -7.87
C VAL A 42 -8.15 -27.72 -7.16
N LEU A 43 -7.31 -27.78 -6.13
CA LEU A 43 -7.03 -29.01 -5.40
C LEU A 43 -8.26 -29.52 -4.63
N SER A 44 -9.01 -28.63 -3.99
CA SER A 44 -10.22 -28.99 -3.24
C SER A 44 -11.35 -29.52 -4.14
N SER A 45 -11.35 -29.19 -5.43
CA SER A 45 -12.25 -29.80 -6.42
C SER A 45 -11.92 -31.26 -6.75
N GLY A 46 -10.81 -31.79 -6.22
CA GLY A 46 -10.27 -33.12 -6.56
C GLY A 46 -9.52 -33.14 -7.89
N PHE A 47 -9.27 -31.97 -8.48
CA PHE A 47 -8.50 -31.83 -9.71
C PHE A 47 -7.03 -31.59 -9.38
N GLU A 48 -6.19 -32.56 -9.73
CA GLU A 48 -4.74 -32.50 -9.56
C GLU A 48 -4.06 -32.29 -10.91
N PRO A 49 -3.76 -31.05 -11.32
CA PRO A 49 -3.22 -30.77 -12.64
C PRO A 49 -1.75 -31.21 -12.77
N GLU A 50 -1.46 -31.87 -13.88
CA GLU A 50 -0.12 -32.30 -14.26
C GLU A 50 0.60 -31.23 -15.10
N VAL A 51 -0.16 -30.31 -15.71
CA VAL A 51 0.37 -29.19 -16.50
C VAL A 51 -0.56 -27.98 -16.42
N VAL A 52 0.02 -26.78 -16.30
CA VAL A 52 -0.69 -25.50 -16.35
C VAL A 52 -0.47 -24.84 -17.70
N VAL A 53 -1.52 -24.33 -18.33
CA VAL A 53 -1.47 -23.66 -19.64
C VAL A 53 -2.09 -22.27 -19.53
N ALA A 54 -1.27 -21.25 -19.73
CA ALA A 54 -1.69 -19.87 -19.80
C ALA A 54 -2.35 -19.53 -21.14
N VAL A 55 -3.45 -18.78 -21.13
CA VAL A 55 -3.90 -18.01 -22.29
C VAL A 55 -3.08 -16.72 -22.31
N ALA A 56 -2.20 -16.57 -23.29
CA ALA A 56 -1.33 -15.41 -23.39
C ALA A 56 -2.06 -14.21 -23.99
N ARG A 57 -1.76 -12.97 -23.58
CA ARG A 57 -0.65 -12.59 -22.67
C ARG A 57 -1.05 -12.47 -21.20
N GLY A 58 -2.27 -12.02 -20.89
CA GLY A 58 -2.66 -11.67 -19.52
C GLY A 58 -2.68 -12.85 -18.56
N GLY A 59 -3.09 -14.03 -19.01
CA GLY A 59 -3.06 -15.26 -18.23
C GLY A 59 -1.66 -15.76 -17.83
N LEU A 60 -0.57 -15.22 -18.40
CA LEU A 60 0.79 -15.70 -18.14
C LEU A 60 1.21 -15.53 -16.68
N ILE A 61 0.94 -14.35 -16.11
CA ILE A 61 1.38 -14.00 -14.77
C ILE A 61 0.67 -14.90 -13.75
N ILE A 62 -0.64 -15.07 -13.91
CA ILE A 62 -1.47 -15.84 -12.99
C ILE A 62 -1.27 -17.35 -13.14
N ALA A 63 -1.03 -17.84 -14.36
CA ALA A 63 -0.66 -19.23 -14.60
C ALA A 63 0.64 -19.59 -13.89
N GLY A 64 1.64 -18.72 -13.94
CA GLY A 64 2.91 -18.92 -13.23
C GLY A 64 2.74 -18.99 -11.72
N ALA A 65 1.99 -18.05 -11.14
CA ALA A 65 1.73 -18.00 -9.71
C ALA A 65 0.94 -19.23 -9.21
N VAL A 66 -0.11 -19.62 -9.95
CA VAL A 66 -0.91 -20.81 -9.64
C VAL A 66 -0.10 -22.10 -9.81
N ALA A 67 0.72 -22.23 -10.85
CA ALA A 67 1.58 -23.39 -11.05
C ALA A 67 2.57 -23.55 -9.88
N TYR A 68 3.15 -22.45 -9.40
CA TYR A 68 4.04 -22.44 -8.24
C TYR A 68 3.31 -22.87 -6.96
N ALA A 69 2.11 -22.33 -6.72
CA ALA A 69 1.29 -22.68 -5.56
C ALA A 69 0.81 -24.15 -5.58
N LEU A 70 0.56 -24.71 -6.77
CA LEU A 70 0.21 -26.13 -6.95
C LEU A 70 1.41 -27.08 -6.87
N GLY A 71 2.64 -26.56 -6.97
CA GLY A 71 3.84 -27.38 -7.12
C GLY A 71 3.96 -28.06 -8.48
N THR A 72 3.19 -27.63 -9.49
CA THR A 72 3.19 -28.21 -10.84
C THR A 72 4.32 -27.59 -11.67
N LYS A 73 5.36 -28.38 -11.97
CA LYS A 73 6.54 -27.90 -12.71
C LYS A 73 6.29 -27.65 -14.20
N GLU A 74 5.35 -28.39 -14.80
CA GLU A 74 5.03 -28.20 -16.21
C GLU A 74 4.09 -27.02 -16.40
N CYS A 75 4.58 -25.98 -17.07
CA CYS A 75 3.82 -24.78 -17.40
C CYS A 75 4.09 -24.39 -18.86
N GLY A 76 3.04 -24.08 -19.62
CA GLY A 76 3.11 -23.65 -21.01
C GLY A 76 2.13 -22.52 -21.31
N SER A 77 2.12 -22.01 -22.55
CA SER A 77 1.22 -20.93 -22.97
C SER A 77 0.65 -21.17 -24.37
N ILE A 78 -0.54 -20.61 -24.61
CA ILE A 78 -1.18 -20.56 -25.92
C ILE A 78 -1.48 -19.10 -26.28
N ASN A 79 -1.00 -18.67 -27.45
CA ASN A 79 -1.31 -17.34 -27.98
C ASN A 79 -2.64 -17.43 -28.72
N VAL A 80 -3.64 -16.67 -28.26
CA VAL A 80 -4.95 -16.57 -28.90
C VAL A 80 -5.19 -15.11 -29.25
N GLU A 81 -5.49 -14.83 -30.51
CA GLU A 81 -5.80 -13.49 -30.98
C GLU A 81 -7.20 -13.45 -31.57
N PHE A 82 -7.92 -12.40 -31.20
CA PHE A 82 -9.11 -11.95 -31.91
C PHE A 82 -8.62 -10.82 -32.81
N TYR A 83 -8.20 -11.14 -34.04
CA TYR A 83 -7.72 -10.11 -34.95
C TYR A 83 -8.84 -9.12 -35.24
N THR A 84 -8.62 -7.83 -34.97
CA THR A 84 -9.31 -6.76 -35.68
C THR A 84 -8.34 -5.63 -35.98
N ASP A 85 -7.92 -5.55 -37.23
CA ASP A 85 -7.62 -4.25 -37.83
C ASP A 85 -8.92 -3.43 -37.92
N VAL A 86 -8.72 -2.12 -37.90
CA VAL A 86 -9.71 -1.05 -37.75
C VAL A 86 -10.96 -1.28 -38.62
N GLU A 87 -12.13 -1.41 -37.97
CA GLU A 87 -13.50 -1.21 -38.49
C GLU A 87 -14.45 -2.38 -38.87
N GLN A 88 -14.18 -3.69 -38.73
CA GLN A 88 -15.25 -4.72 -38.86
C GLN A 88 -15.06 -5.97 -37.97
N ARG A 89 -16.13 -6.44 -37.29
CA ARG A 89 -16.12 -7.68 -36.46
C ARG A 89 -16.47 -8.91 -37.31
N LEU A 90 -15.63 -9.96 -37.25
CA LEU A 90 -16.02 -11.35 -37.53
C LEU A 90 -15.94 -12.20 -36.26
N GLU A 91 -16.66 -13.33 -36.25
CA GLU A 91 -17.19 -13.97 -35.05
C GLU A 91 -16.28 -14.99 -34.32
N GLU A 92 -15.11 -15.39 -34.87
CA GLU A 92 -14.32 -16.54 -34.35
C GLU A 92 -12.81 -16.26 -34.04
N PRO A 93 -12.24 -16.78 -32.92
CA PRO A 93 -10.84 -16.58 -32.51
C PRO A 93 -9.79 -17.45 -33.25
N VAL A 94 -8.53 -16.97 -33.35
CA VAL A 94 -7.41 -17.64 -34.04
C VAL A 94 -6.22 -17.90 -33.11
N ILE A 95 -5.50 -19.04 -33.28
CA ILE A 95 -4.24 -19.33 -32.56
C ILE A 95 -3.05 -18.77 -33.32
N LEU A 96 -2.16 -18.07 -32.61
CA LEU A 96 -0.88 -17.60 -33.15
C LEU A 96 0.28 -18.56 -32.84
N ALA A 97 1.30 -18.53 -33.69
CA ALA A 97 2.59 -19.17 -33.39
C ALA A 97 3.44 -18.29 -32.44
N PRO A 98 4.36 -18.88 -31.64
CA PRO A 98 4.60 -20.30 -31.47
C PRO A 98 3.45 -20.97 -30.73
N ALA A 99 2.94 -22.06 -31.30
CA ALA A 99 1.83 -22.80 -30.71
C ALA A 99 2.34 -23.75 -29.64
N LEU A 100 1.54 -23.93 -28.60
CA LEU A 100 1.72 -24.96 -27.58
C LEU A 100 1.92 -26.33 -28.25
N ASP A 101 2.96 -27.07 -27.85
CA ASP A 101 3.27 -28.40 -28.38
C ASP A 101 2.20 -29.42 -27.93
N ALA A 102 1.09 -29.49 -28.66
CA ALA A 102 -0.08 -30.28 -28.29
C ALA A 102 0.20 -31.79 -28.02
N PRO A 103 1.16 -32.46 -28.71
CA PRO A 103 1.65 -33.78 -28.33
C PRO A 103 2.18 -33.88 -26.90
N SER A 104 2.93 -32.89 -26.39
CA SER A 104 3.52 -32.91 -25.04
C SER A 104 2.47 -32.96 -23.91
N LEU A 105 1.25 -32.50 -24.20
CA LEU A 105 0.16 -32.49 -23.24
C LEU A 105 -0.58 -33.84 -23.18
N ALA A 106 -0.30 -34.78 -24.09
CA ALA A 106 -1.07 -36.01 -24.28
C ALA A 106 -1.28 -36.83 -23.00
N GLY A 107 -2.55 -37.08 -22.67
CA GLY A 107 -2.92 -37.86 -21.48
C GLY A 107 -2.89 -37.11 -20.15
N LYS A 108 -2.33 -35.90 -20.10
CA LYS A 108 -2.19 -35.09 -18.88
C LYS A 108 -3.49 -34.39 -18.47
N LYS A 109 -3.68 -34.23 -17.17
CA LYS A 109 -4.67 -33.31 -16.57
C LYS A 109 -4.18 -31.87 -16.74
N VAL A 110 -4.79 -31.14 -17.68
CA VAL A 110 -4.42 -29.77 -18.04
C VAL A 110 -5.28 -28.76 -17.28
N LEU A 111 -4.67 -27.85 -16.53
CA LEU A 111 -5.31 -26.64 -16.01
C LEU A 111 -5.08 -25.49 -16.99
N VAL A 112 -6.16 -24.88 -17.49
CA VAL A 112 -6.07 -23.67 -18.34
C VAL A 112 -6.36 -22.45 -17.47
N VAL A 113 -5.51 -21.42 -17.58
CA VAL A 113 -5.61 -20.19 -16.78
C VAL A 113 -5.63 -18.96 -17.72
N ASP A 114 -6.52 -18.02 -17.44
CA ASP A 114 -6.79 -16.81 -18.22
C ASP A 114 -7.08 -15.64 -17.25
N ASP A 115 -6.82 -14.39 -17.64
CA ASP A 115 -6.95 -13.20 -16.77
C ASP A 115 -8.31 -12.50 -16.88
N VAL A 116 -9.02 -12.64 -17.99
CA VAL A 116 -10.34 -12.02 -18.18
C VAL A 116 -11.31 -12.99 -18.85
N SER A 117 -12.39 -13.34 -18.15
CA SER A 117 -13.46 -14.18 -18.71
C SER A 117 -14.73 -13.38 -19.00
N ASP A 118 -14.67 -12.52 -20.01
CA ASP A 118 -15.77 -11.63 -20.37
C ASP A 118 -17.03 -12.41 -20.83
N SER A 119 -16.86 -13.25 -21.87
CA SER A 119 -17.94 -14.09 -22.45
C SER A 119 -17.68 -15.60 -22.39
N GLY A 120 -16.52 -16.01 -21.85
CA GLY A 120 -16.09 -17.41 -21.77
C GLY A 120 -15.79 -18.10 -23.12
N ARG A 121 -15.84 -17.36 -24.25
CA ARG A 121 -15.61 -17.88 -25.61
C ARG A 121 -14.15 -18.28 -25.84
N THR A 122 -13.20 -17.50 -25.34
CA THR A 122 -11.75 -17.76 -25.41
C THR A 122 -11.41 -19.08 -24.71
N LEU A 123 -11.80 -19.20 -23.43
CA LEU A 123 -11.64 -20.43 -22.64
C LEU A 123 -12.32 -21.63 -23.30
N ARG A 124 -13.50 -21.45 -23.90
CA ARG A 124 -14.19 -22.54 -24.61
C ARG A 124 -13.43 -22.99 -25.85
N LEU A 125 -12.94 -22.07 -26.69
CA LEU A 125 -12.12 -22.40 -27.85
C LEU A 125 -10.85 -23.15 -27.41
N VAL A 126 -10.11 -22.62 -26.43
CA VAL A 126 -8.86 -23.22 -25.95
C VAL A 126 -9.11 -24.63 -25.41
N VAL A 127 -10.16 -24.81 -24.60
CA VAL A 127 -10.58 -26.11 -24.10
C VAL A 127 -11.01 -27.05 -25.23
N ASP A 128 -11.75 -26.56 -26.24
CA ASP A 128 -12.19 -27.38 -27.36
C ASP A 128 -11.02 -27.80 -28.26
N ILE A 129 -9.97 -26.99 -28.37
CA ILE A 129 -8.73 -27.32 -29.10
C ILE A 129 -7.91 -28.36 -28.33
N ILE A 130 -7.81 -28.21 -27.01
CA ILE A 130 -7.20 -29.22 -26.12
C ILE A 130 -8.03 -30.52 -26.14
N ALA A 131 -9.36 -30.42 -26.15
CA ALA A 131 -10.28 -31.56 -26.08
C ALA A 131 -10.44 -32.32 -27.40
N LYS A 132 -10.47 -31.64 -28.56
CA LYS A 132 -10.51 -32.28 -29.90
C LYS A 132 -9.30 -33.18 -30.17
N ARG A 133 -8.23 -33.04 -29.36
CA ARG A 133 -7.02 -33.87 -29.40
C ARG A 133 -6.91 -34.84 -28.19
N ARG A 134 -8.00 -35.09 -27.44
CA ARG A 134 -8.06 -35.90 -26.20
C ARG A 134 -9.24 -36.88 -26.15
N ARG A 135 -9.13 -37.86 -25.24
CA ARG A 135 -10.22 -38.75 -24.78
C ARG A 135 -10.83 -38.39 -23.41
N ARG A 136 -10.35 -37.33 -22.73
CA ARG A 136 -10.84 -36.84 -21.42
C ARG A 136 -11.08 -35.33 -21.45
N ARG A 137 -12.13 -34.87 -20.77
CA ARG A 137 -12.62 -33.48 -20.79
C ARG A 137 -11.76 -32.59 -19.87
N PRO A 138 -11.17 -31.49 -20.35
CA PRO A 138 -10.45 -30.53 -19.50
C PRO A 138 -11.40 -29.89 -18.49
N GLN A 139 -10.92 -29.64 -17.27
CA GLN A 139 -11.67 -28.88 -16.28
C GLN A 139 -11.43 -27.38 -16.49
N ARG A 140 -12.50 -26.59 -16.35
CA ARG A 140 -12.48 -25.14 -16.55
C ARG A 140 -12.43 -24.48 -15.17
N VAL A 141 -11.47 -23.61 -14.95
CA VAL A 141 -11.49 -22.67 -13.83
C VAL A 141 -11.40 -21.28 -14.45
N PRO A 142 -12.53 -20.54 -14.55
CA PRO A 142 -12.43 -19.10 -14.80
C PRO A 142 -11.77 -18.47 -13.59
N VAL A 143 -10.72 -17.71 -13.84
CA VAL A 143 -9.95 -17.04 -12.79
C VAL A 143 -10.15 -15.54 -12.93
N LEU A 144 -10.41 -14.89 -11.79
CA LEU A 144 -10.86 -13.51 -11.62
C LEU A 144 -12.17 -13.19 -12.35
N GLN A 145 -13.27 -13.49 -11.66
CA GLN A 145 -14.45 -12.64 -11.71
C GLN A 145 -14.82 -12.35 -10.25
N ALA A 146 -14.63 -11.11 -9.80
CA ALA A 146 -15.01 -10.67 -8.47
C ALA A 146 -16.53 -10.77 -8.28
N ARG A 147 -16.96 -11.90 -7.71
CA ARG A 147 -18.32 -12.07 -7.16
C ARG A 147 -18.23 -12.97 -5.93
N HIS A 148 -18.07 -12.37 -4.77
CA HIS A 148 -18.14 -13.07 -3.49
C HIS A 148 -19.59 -13.49 -3.18
N ARG A 149 -19.79 -14.75 -2.76
CA ARG A 149 -20.93 -15.15 -1.90
C ARG A 149 -20.39 -15.86 -0.65
N PRO A 150 -21.10 -15.80 0.49
CA PRO A 150 -20.51 -16.07 1.79
C PRO A 150 -20.59 -17.55 2.18
N ARG A 151 -19.55 -18.09 2.84
CA ARG A 151 -19.71 -18.93 4.04
C ARG A 151 -18.40 -19.40 4.73
N THR A 152 -18.44 -19.21 6.05
CA THR A 152 -17.94 -20.03 7.19
C THR A 152 -16.45 -20.03 7.55
N ARG A 153 -16.16 -19.21 8.57
CA ARG A 153 -15.05 -19.19 9.54
C ARG A 153 -14.25 -20.49 9.74
N PRO A 154 -12.91 -20.37 9.78
CA PRO A 154 -12.04 -21.13 10.65
C PRO A 154 -11.46 -20.28 11.79
N ARG A 155 -11.36 -20.85 12.98
CA ARG A 155 -10.62 -20.28 14.13
C ARG A 155 -9.11 -20.41 13.90
N VAL A 156 -8.35 -19.36 14.19
CA VAL A 156 -6.86 -19.37 14.18
C VAL A 156 -6.32 -19.66 15.59
N ALA A 157 -5.32 -20.53 15.66
CA ALA A 157 -4.61 -20.91 16.88
C ALA A 157 -3.58 -19.83 17.28
N PRO A 158 -3.23 -19.68 18.58
CA PRO A 158 -2.32 -18.63 19.02
C PRO A 158 -0.86 -19.03 18.76
N GLY A 159 -0.08 -18.10 18.25
CA GLY A 159 1.39 -18.15 18.24
C GLY A 159 2.02 -18.33 16.87
N ARG A 160 2.28 -17.21 16.19
CA ARG A 160 3.40 -17.09 15.24
C ARG A 160 3.88 -15.64 15.22
N ARG A 161 5.16 -15.44 15.55
CA ARG A 161 5.91 -14.24 15.12
C ARG A 161 5.85 -14.21 13.59
N VAL A 162 5.59 -13.04 13.03
CA VAL A 162 5.60 -12.81 11.59
C VAL A 162 6.74 -11.84 11.30
N ASP A 163 7.83 -12.39 10.78
CA ASP A 163 8.89 -11.62 10.14
C ASP A 163 8.35 -11.17 8.77
N HIS A 164 8.56 -9.89 8.45
CA HIS A 164 8.34 -9.21 7.15
C HIS A 164 6.94 -8.64 6.88
N LEU A 165 6.81 -7.30 7.00
CA LEU A 165 5.95 -6.54 6.09
C LEU A 165 6.71 -6.38 4.75
N PRO A 166 6.05 -6.58 3.60
CA PRO A 166 6.60 -6.15 2.33
C PRO A 166 6.56 -4.62 2.35
N VAL A 167 7.74 -4.00 2.39
CA VAL A 167 7.88 -2.61 1.96
C VAL A 167 8.67 -2.68 0.67
N GLU A 168 8.04 -2.45 -0.48
CA GLU A 168 8.74 -2.33 -1.76
C GLU A 168 9.59 -1.06 -1.77
N ARG A 169 10.86 -1.19 -2.20
CA ARG A 169 11.92 -0.19 -2.00
C ARG A 169 12.47 0.31 -3.33
N PRO A 170 12.85 1.59 -3.44
CA PRO A 170 13.84 2.03 -4.40
C PRO A 170 15.22 1.43 -4.05
N ARG A 171 15.94 0.90 -5.04
CA ARG A 171 17.31 0.36 -4.84
C ARG A 171 18.31 1.20 -5.63
N PRO A 172 19.27 1.89 -4.99
CA PRO A 172 20.41 2.42 -5.72
C PRO A 172 21.31 1.29 -6.22
N GLY A 173 21.95 1.50 -7.37
CA GLY A 173 22.78 0.50 -8.07
C GLY A 173 24.10 0.13 -7.36
N ASP A 174 24.39 0.73 -6.20
CA ASP A 174 25.64 0.60 -5.45
C ASP A 174 25.53 -0.23 -4.14
N GLY A 175 24.33 -0.67 -3.77
CA GLY A 175 24.08 -1.46 -2.55
C GLY A 175 24.08 -0.65 -1.25
N ARG A 176 23.88 0.68 -1.30
CA ARG A 176 23.64 1.50 -0.11
C ARG A 176 22.17 1.50 0.29
N VAL A 177 21.93 1.51 1.60
CA VAL A 177 20.59 1.45 2.21
C VAL A 177 20.01 2.84 2.33
N VAL A 178 18.75 3.00 1.92
CA VAL A 178 17.92 4.17 2.21
C VAL A 178 17.20 3.92 3.53
N SER A 179 17.35 4.82 4.49
CA SER A 179 16.52 4.80 5.71
C SER A 179 15.47 5.90 5.64
N ILE A 180 14.21 5.50 5.80
CA ILE A 180 13.07 6.40 5.94
C ILE A 180 12.66 6.34 7.40
N HIS A 181 12.73 7.48 8.08
CA HIS A 181 12.41 7.62 9.50
C HIS A 181 11.06 8.31 9.64
N LEU A 182 10.08 7.65 10.22
CA LEU A 182 8.71 8.14 10.34
C LEU A 182 8.37 8.37 11.82
N VAL A 183 8.22 9.62 12.21
CA VAL A 183 8.00 10.03 13.60
C VAL A 183 6.53 10.36 13.82
N GLY A 184 5.90 9.74 14.82
CA GLY A 184 4.46 9.88 15.08
C GLY A 184 4.03 11.19 15.74
N GLY A 185 4.96 12.10 16.06
CA GLY A 185 4.71 13.35 16.76
C GLY A 185 5.42 13.42 18.12
N GLY A 186 4.99 14.35 18.98
CA GLY A 186 5.60 14.55 20.30
C GLY A 186 6.94 15.31 20.26
N LEU A 187 7.82 15.10 21.24
CA LEU A 187 9.15 15.74 21.25
C LEU A 187 10.11 14.93 20.37
N LEU A 188 10.79 15.57 19.40
CA LEU A 188 11.69 14.82 18.50
C LEU A 188 12.80 14.11 19.29
N ALA A 189 13.31 14.76 20.34
CA ALA A 189 14.32 14.19 21.22
C ALA A 189 13.87 12.89 21.92
N ALA A 190 12.58 12.74 22.20
CA ALA A 190 12.03 11.53 22.84
C ALA A 190 11.85 10.36 21.86
N ALA A 191 11.80 10.64 20.56
CA ALA A 191 11.61 9.64 19.51
C ALA A 191 12.88 8.86 19.14
N ASP A 192 14.01 9.11 19.80
CA ASP A 192 15.33 8.45 19.63
C ASP A 192 15.81 8.34 18.17
N VAL A 193 15.51 9.36 17.36
CA VAL A 193 15.81 9.38 15.92
C VAL A 193 17.00 10.26 15.54
N ALA A 194 17.31 11.27 16.35
CA ALA A 194 18.27 12.30 15.98
C ALA A 194 19.68 11.76 15.72
N ALA A 195 20.18 10.88 16.59
CA ALA A 195 21.50 10.29 16.47
C ALA A 195 21.62 9.37 15.23
N PRO A 196 20.75 8.35 15.02
CA PRO A 196 20.85 7.50 13.83
C PRO A 196 20.65 8.29 12.53
N PHE A 197 19.67 9.20 12.46
CA PHE A 197 19.43 10.01 11.26
C PHE A 197 20.62 10.92 10.91
N THR A 198 21.22 11.58 11.92
CA THR A 198 22.37 12.46 11.66
C THR A 198 23.63 11.67 11.30
N ALA A 199 23.78 10.43 11.78
CA ALA A 199 24.87 9.55 11.38
C ALA A 199 24.79 9.19 9.89
N GLU A 200 23.59 8.92 9.37
CA GLU A 200 23.36 8.67 7.95
C GLU A 200 23.64 9.91 7.10
N ALA A 201 23.13 11.07 7.53
CA ALA A 201 23.42 12.35 6.87
C ALA A 201 24.93 12.61 6.84
N THR A 202 25.64 12.37 7.95
CA THR A 202 27.10 12.52 8.05
C THR A 202 27.83 11.58 7.09
N ALA A 203 27.37 10.32 6.96
CA ALA A 203 27.96 9.37 6.04
C ALA A 203 27.80 9.81 4.58
N ARG A 204 26.63 10.36 4.21
CA ARG A 204 26.38 10.92 2.87
C ARG A 204 27.25 12.16 2.61
N ALA A 205 27.31 13.08 3.57
CA ALA A 205 28.14 14.28 3.51
C ALA A 205 29.64 13.94 3.30
N ALA A 206 30.15 12.96 4.05
CA ALA A 206 31.53 12.52 3.93
C ALA A 206 31.84 11.96 2.53
N ALA A 207 30.89 11.27 1.88
CA ALA A 207 31.05 10.74 0.54
C ALA A 207 31.26 11.83 -0.53
N VAL A 208 30.78 13.06 -0.29
CA VAL A 208 30.98 14.23 -1.16
C VAL A 208 32.03 15.21 -0.61
N GLY A 209 32.81 14.79 0.40
CA GLY A 209 33.91 15.59 0.96
C GLY A 209 33.48 16.69 1.94
N ARG A 210 32.24 16.64 2.45
CA ARG A 210 31.73 17.59 3.44
C ARG A 210 31.92 17.03 4.86
N THR A 211 32.37 17.89 5.77
CA THR A 211 32.64 17.50 7.18
C THR A 211 31.43 17.61 8.10
N THR A 212 30.45 18.45 7.74
CA THR A 212 29.24 18.69 8.52
C THR A 212 28.05 18.50 7.58
N PRO A 213 27.15 17.54 7.84
CA PRO A 213 26.03 17.32 6.93
C PRO A 213 25.09 18.52 6.87
N ARG A 214 24.53 18.79 5.69
CA ARG A 214 23.48 19.80 5.49
C ARG A 214 22.12 19.11 5.46
N ILE A 215 21.24 19.44 6.38
CA ILE A 215 19.91 18.85 6.50
C ILE A 215 18.87 19.89 6.10
N ALA A 216 18.13 19.64 5.01
CA ALA A 216 16.98 20.48 4.66
C ALA A 216 15.82 20.15 5.60
N VAL A 217 15.19 21.19 6.15
CA VAL A 217 13.96 21.08 6.96
C VAL A 217 12.87 21.87 6.26
N LEU A 218 11.90 21.17 5.68
CA LEU A 218 10.77 21.75 4.98
C LEU A 218 9.60 21.92 5.95
N SER A 219 9.08 23.14 6.04
CA SER A 219 7.96 23.48 6.91
C SER A 219 6.90 24.30 6.17
N VAL A 220 5.65 24.14 6.57
CA VAL A 220 4.53 24.93 6.05
C VAL A 220 3.92 25.71 7.21
N ALA A 221 3.89 27.04 7.08
CA ALA A 221 3.27 27.93 8.06
C ALA A 221 1.77 27.66 8.14
N ARG A 222 1.21 27.81 9.34
CA ARG A 222 -0.23 27.68 9.57
C ARG A 222 -1.00 28.78 8.85
N ALA A 223 -2.32 28.60 8.73
CA ALA A 223 -3.22 29.58 8.11
C ALA A 223 -3.17 30.98 8.77
N ASP A 224 -2.82 31.07 10.05
CA ASP A 224 -2.62 32.33 10.77
C ASP A 224 -1.23 32.96 10.57
N GLY A 225 -0.38 32.34 9.75
CA GLY A 225 1.00 32.74 9.45
C GLY A 225 2.01 32.33 10.52
N SER A 226 1.60 31.61 11.58
CA SER A 226 2.53 31.11 12.59
C SER A 226 3.28 29.87 12.10
N SER A 227 4.56 29.80 12.41
CA SER A 227 5.37 28.60 12.15
C SER A 227 4.92 27.44 13.05
N PRO A 228 4.90 26.19 12.56
CA PRO A 228 4.65 25.02 13.40
C PRO A 228 5.70 24.91 14.51
N SER A 229 5.25 24.61 15.73
CA SER A 229 6.11 24.55 16.92
C SER A 229 7.18 23.46 16.83
N SER A 230 6.93 22.39 16.09
CA SER A 230 7.89 21.31 15.86
C SER A 230 9.07 21.73 14.98
N THR A 231 8.93 22.74 14.12
CA THR A 231 9.99 23.15 13.18
C THR A 231 11.27 23.55 13.92
N ALA A 232 11.11 24.37 14.97
CA ALA A 232 12.23 24.83 15.78
C ALA A 232 12.84 23.68 16.61
N ASP A 233 12.01 22.83 17.21
CA ASP A 233 12.44 21.65 17.97
C ASP A 233 13.28 20.69 17.11
N ILE A 234 12.83 20.41 15.87
CA ILE A 234 13.54 19.58 14.90
C ILE A 234 14.88 20.21 14.55
N ALA A 235 14.89 21.49 14.19
CA ALA A 235 16.10 22.20 13.79
C ALA A 235 17.13 22.28 14.92
N GLU A 236 16.69 22.50 16.16
CA GLU A 236 17.53 22.51 17.35
C GLU A 236 18.07 21.12 17.70
N THR A 237 17.21 20.10 17.67
CA THR A 237 17.59 18.71 17.99
C THR A 237 18.61 18.16 16.99
N LEU A 238 18.45 18.46 15.69
CA LEU A 238 19.34 17.97 14.64
C LEU A 238 20.56 18.87 14.41
N GLY A 239 20.42 20.19 14.57
CA GLY A 239 21.49 21.18 14.33
C GLY A 239 22.29 21.56 15.57
N GLY A 240 21.75 21.29 16.77
CA GLY A 240 22.39 21.52 18.06
C GLY A 240 23.72 20.77 18.17
N ALA A 241 24.55 21.10 19.17
CA ALA A 241 25.90 20.54 19.34
C ALA A 241 26.80 20.51 18.06
N ARG A 242 26.40 21.22 16.98
CA ARG A 242 26.99 21.17 15.63
C ARG A 242 26.99 19.78 15.00
N LEU A 243 25.94 18.99 15.25
CA LEU A 243 25.76 17.68 14.62
C LEU A 243 25.50 17.82 13.11
N ALA A 244 24.77 18.86 12.69
CA ALA A 244 24.48 19.19 11.31
C ALA A 244 24.29 20.71 11.09
N GLU A 245 24.37 21.15 9.85
CA GLU A 245 23.84 22.44 9.40
C GLU A 245 22.38 22.25 8.98
N THR A 246 21.43 22.74 9.77
CA THR A 246 20.00 22.68 9.44
C THR A 246 19.60 23.90 8.60
N VAL A 247 19.02 23.64 7.43
CA VAL A 247 18.53 24.66 6.50
C VAL A 247 17.01 24.60 6.49
N VAL A 248 16.38 25.46 7.29
CA VAL A 248 14.92 25.55 7.38
C VAL A 248 14.39 26.39 6.21
N THR A 249 13.51 25.80 5.41
CA THR A 249 12.72 26.52 4.41
C THR A 249 11.25 26.42 4.79
N GLU A 250 10.63 27.57 5.08
CA GLU A 250 9.21 27.67 5.38
C GLU A 250 8.46 28.36 4.25
N VAL A 251 7.32 27.77 3.84
CA VAL A 251 6.38 28.37 2.89
C VAL A 251 5.04 28.65 3.57
N ALA A 252 4.28 29.60 3.04
CA ALA A 252 2.92 29.85 3.53
C ALA A 252 1.97 28.69 3.13
N ALA A 253 0.89 28.47 3.89
CA ALA A 253 -0.18 27.57 3.48
C ALA A 253 -0.69 27.93 2.07
N GLY A 254 -0.81 26.91 1.21
CA GLY A 254 -1.17 27.07 -0.22
C GLY A 254 -0.04 27.53 -1.15
N ALA A 255 1.17 27.79 -0.62
CA ALA A 255 2.38 27.95 -1.43
C ALA A 255 3.13 26.60 -1.54
N ALA A 256 4.00 26.50 -2.55
CA ALA A 256 4.73 25.27 -2.81
C ALA A 256 6.25 25.47 -2.76
N PHE A 257 6.97 24.38 -2.49
CA PHE A 257 8.42 24.35 -2.53
C PHE A 257 8.93 24.31 -3.98
N ASP A 258 10.04 25.01 -4.23
CA ASP A 258 10.85 24.83 -5.45
C ASP A 258 11.91 23.76 -5.20
N THR A 259 12.28 23.03 -6.25
CA THR A 259 13.44 22.12 -6.32
C THR A 259 14.74 22.66 -5.70
N THR A 260 14.93 23.98 -5.63
CA THR A 260 16.10 24.58 -4.97
C THR A 260 16.26 24.16 -3.52
N VAL A 261 15.17 23.81 -2.81
CA VAL A 261 15.24 23.35 -1.41
C VAL A 261 15.92 21.99 -1.25
N LEU A 262 16.05 21.23 -2.35
CA LEU A 262 16.72 19.93 -2.40
C LEU A 262 18.17 20.03 -2.89
N SER A 263 18.66 21.25 -3.12
CA SER A 263 20.01 21.46 -3.66
C SER A 263 21.06 21.42 -2.55
N ASP A 264 22.09 20.61 -2.77
CA ASP A 264 23.26 20.51 -1.90
C ASP A 264 22.94 20.09 -0.45
N VAL A 265 22.04 19.11 -0.31
CA VAL A 265 21.59 18.55 0.98
C VAL A 265 22.05 17.10 1.13
N ASP A 266 22.31 16.71 2.38
CA ASP A 266 22.76 15.37 2.78
C ASP A 266 21.66 14.58 3.48
N ALA A 267 20.56 15.23 3.88
CA ALA A 267 19.32 14.58 4.31
C ALA A 267 18.13 15.55 4.16
N LEU A 268 16.92 14.98 4.14
CA LEU A 268 15.66 15.72 4.04
C LEU A 268 14.77 15.43 5.25
N VAL A 269 14.25 16.50 5.84
CA VAL A 269 13.21 16.46 6.86
C VAL A 269 11.97 17.18 6.36
N VAL A 270 10.81 16.53 6.48
CA VAL A 270 9.51 17.16 6.31
C VAL A 270 8.86 17.28 7.69
N ALA A 271 8.63 18.51 8.13
CA ALA A 271 8.09 18.82 9.45
C ALA A 271 6.59 18.49 9.58
N GLY A 272 6.02 18.78 10.76
CA GLY A 272 4.63 18.52 11.09
C GLY A 272 3.76 19.79 11.02
N GLY A 273 2.46 19.59 10.81
CA GLY A 273 1.44 20.64 10.78
C GLY A 273 0.18 20.10 10.13
N VAL A 274 -0.56 20.94 9.42
CA VAL A 274 -1.80 20.52 8.74
C VAL A 274 -1.44 19.63 7.55
N THR A 275 -1.78 18.35 7.62
CA THR A 275 -1.31 17.34 6.65
C THR A 275 -1.63 17.68 5.18
N PRO A 276 -2.84 18.15 4.81
CA PRO A 276 -3.13 18.59 3.44
C PRO A 276 -2.19 19.70 2.92
N ASP A 277 -1.86 20.68 3.76
CA ASP A 277 -1.01 21.82 3.36
C ASP A 277 0.41 21.36 3.01
N TYR A 278 0.94 20.39 3.75
CA TYR A 278 2.25 19.79 3.47
C TYR A 278 2.26 18.99 2.17
N LEU A 279 1.19 18.23 1.92
CA LEU A 279 1.07 17.46 0.68
C LEU A 279 0.99 18.37 -0.54
N ASP A 280 0.19 19.44 -0.47
CA ASP A 280 0.06 20.41 -1.55
C ASP A 280 1.38 21.17 -1.78
N ALA A 281 2.08 21.55 -0.71
CA ALA A 281 3.33 22.28 -0.80
C ALA A 281 4.47 21.47 -1.44
N ILE A 282 4.52 20.15 -1.18
CA ILE A 282 5.57 19.27 -1.69
C ILE A 282 5.28 18.71 -3.09
N ALA A 283 4.02 18.76 -3.53
CA ALA A 283 3.57 18.18 -4.80
C ALA A 283 4.47 18.49 -6.02
N PRO A 284 5.00 19.73 -6.21
CA PRO A 284 5.85 20.04 -7.36
C PRO A 284 7.24 19.37 -7.36
N ILE A 285 7.69 18.86 -6.21
CA ILE A 285 9.04 18.31 -6.04
C ILE A 285 9.05 16.81 -5.70
N VAL A 286 7.91 16.12 -5.77
CA VAL A 286 7.76 14.70 -5.40
C VAL A 286 8.72 13.80 -6.16
N ASP A 287 8.83 13.97 -7.48
CA ASP A 287 9.71 13.14 -8.30
C ASP A 287 11.18 13.31 -7.93
N GLN A 288 11.60 14.54 -7.58
CA GLN A 288 12.95 14.84 -7.14
C GLN A 288 13.22 14.25 -5.75
N VAL A 289 12.24 14.32 -4.84
CA VAL A 289 12.34 13.68 -3.53
C VAL A 289 12.48 12.17 -3.69
N ARG A 290 11.61 11.52 -4.47
CA ARG A 290 11.67 10.07 -4.78
C ARG A 290 13.03 9.68 -5.36
N LEU A 291 13.53 10.46 -6.32
CA LEU A 291 14.82 10.22 -6.96
C LEU A 291 15.98 10.32 -5.96
N LEU A 292 16.03 11.38 -5.14
CA LEU A 292 17.11 11.59 -4.17
C LEU A 292 17.06 10.55 -3.05
N VAL A 293 15.88 10.24 -2.54
CA VAL A 293 15.69 9.19 -1.54
C VAL A 293 16.11 7.83 -2.11
N SER A 294 15.74 7.53 -3.37
CA SER A 294 16.23 6.34 -4.07
C SER A 294 17.75 6.32 -4.30
N ASP A 295 18.39 7.48 -4.37
CA ASP A 295 19.85 7.64 -4.46
C ASP A 295 20.53 7.63 -3.06
N GLY A 296 19.79 7.32 -2.00
CA GLY A 296 20.32 7.20 -0.65
C GLY A 296 20.32 8.50 0.16
N LEU A 297 19.46 9.47 -0.17
CA LEU A 297 19.19 10.61 0.71
C LEU A 297 18.32 10.13 1.88
N PRO A 298 18.78 10.22 3.15
CA PRO A 298 17.95 9.90 4.30
C PRO A 298 16.73 10.82 4.36
N TYR A 299 15.56 10.24 4.63
CA TYR A 299 14.30 10.95 4.79
C TYR A 299 13.81 10.84 6.24
N LEU A 300 13.41 11.95 6.83
CA LEU A 300 12.67 11.98 8.10
C LEU A 300 11.34 12.70 7.89
N GLY A 301 10.24 11.98 8.07
CA GLY A 301 8.90 12.54 8.11
C GLY A 301 8.45 12.68 9.56
N TYR A 302 8.08 13.88 9.99
CA TYR A 302 7.55 14.13 11.33
C TYR A 302 6.06 14.48 11.26
N SER A 303 5.21 13.73 11.97
CA SER A 303 3.75 13.94 11.99
C SER A 303 3.16 13.96 10.56
N ALA A 304 2.66 15.09 10.05
CA ALA A 304 2.26 15.24 8.64
C ALA A 304 3.31 14.72 7.64
N GLY A 305 4.60 15.01 7.87
CA GLY A 305 5.70 14.49 7.05
C GLY A 305 5.79 12.96 7.04
N ALA A 306 5.38 12.29 8.11
CA ALA A 306 5.32 10.82 8.14
C ALA A 306 4.11 10.29 7.35
N VAL A 307 2.96 10.93 7.48
CA VAL A 307 1.73 10.56 6.76
C VAL A 307 1.92 10.66 5.25
N ILE A 308 2.48 11.77 4.77
CA ILE A 308 2.66 11.99 3.33
C ILE A 308 3.76 11.11 2.73
N ALA A 309 4.60 10.44 3.53
CA ALA A 309 5.63 9.53 3.01
C ALA A 309 5.02 8.30 2.30
N ALA A 310 3.77 7.95 2.65
CA ALA A 310 3.01 6.89 2.03
C ALA A 310 2.75 7.11 0.52
N ASP A 311 2.48 6.05 -0.22
CA ASP A 311 1.93 6.11 -1.57
C ASP A 311 0.49 6.62 -1.57
N ARG A 312 -0.29 6.21 -0.57
CA ARG A 312 -1.63 6.68 -0.26
C ARG A 312 -1.67 7.26 1.15
N ALA A 313 -1.60 8.59 1.21
CA ALA A 313 -1.60 9.37 2.44
C ALA A 313 -3.04 9.56 2.96
N LEU A 314 -3.30 9.19 4.22
CA LEU A 314 -4.56 9.47 4.91
C LEU A 314 -4.48 10.89 5.48
N VAL A 315 -4.92 11.88 4.70
CA VAL A 315 -4.62 13.30 4.96
C VAL A 315 -5.51 13.95 6.02
N GLY A 316 -6.55 13.27 6.47
CA GLY A 316 -7.47 13.77 7.49
C GLY A 316 -8.82 13.07 7.43
N GLY A 317 -9.80 13.68 8.08
CA GLY A 317 -11.15 13.15 8.25
C GLY A 317 -11.34 12.44 9.57
N TRP A 318 -12.57 12.50 10.07
CA TRP A 318 -12.98 11.91 11.34
C TRP A 318 -14.31 11.15 11.25
N ARG A 319 -14.91 11.12 10.05
CA ARG A 319 -16.09 10.33 9.71
C ARG A 319 -15.86 9.42 8.52
N ILE A 320 -16.62 8.32 8.48
CA ILE A 320 -16.82 7.50 7.28
C ILE A 320 -18.33 7.29 7.11
N GLY A 321 -18.90 7.80 6.02
CA GLY A 321 -20.32 7.69 5.72
C GLY A 321 -21.19 8.34 6.80
N GLY A 322 -20.75 9.47 7.34
CA GLY A 322 -21.41 10.20 8.43
C GLY A 322 -21.25 9.60 9.83
N VAL A 323 -20.52 8.48 9.99
CA VAL A 323 -20.24 7.85 11.28
C VAL A 323 -18.91 8.34 11.83
N GLU A 324 -18.91 8.86 13.06
CA GLU A 324 -17.69 9.25 13.78
C GLU A 324 -16.80 8.03 14.08
N ILE A 325 -15.50 8.15 13.75
CA ILE A 325 -14.51 7.07 13.89
C ILE A 325 -13.29 7.48 14.73
N CYS A 326 -13.05 8.78 14.90
CA CYS A 326 -12.04 9.35 15.80
C CYS A 326 -12.47 10.77 16.23
N PRO A 327 -11.76 11.40 17.19
CA PRO A 327 -12.05 12.78 17.59
C PRO A 327 -11.94 13.76 16.40
N GLU A 328 -12.84 14.76 16.38
CA GLU A 328 -12.88 15.80 15.33
C GLU A 328 -11.60 16.66 15.30
N GLU A 329 -10.89 16.78 16.41
CA GLU A 329 -9.64 17.55 16.49
C GLU A 329 -8.53 16.94 15.61
N ALA A 330 -8.59 15.65 15.31
CA ALA A 330 -7.64 14.95 14.44
C ALA A 330 -8.02 15.03 12.95
N SER A 331 -9.11 15.74 12.62
CA SER A 331 -9.70 15.79 11.28
C SER A 331 -8.86 16.48 10.22
N GLU A 332 -7.92 17.33 10.62
CA GLU A 332 -7.18 18.22 9.71
C GLU A 332 -8.11 19.14 8.89
N GLY A 333 -9.30 19.44 9.43
CA GLY A 333 -10.30 20.28 8.76
C GLY A 333 -11.17 19.56 7.74
N LEU A 334 -11.07 18.22 7.65
CA LEU A 334 -11.86 17.39 6.72
C LEU A 334 -12.95 16.62 7.47
N ASP A 335 -14.17 16.56 6.92
CA ASP A 335 -15.28 15.84 7.58
C ASP A 335 -15.12 14.32 7.40
N GLU A 336 -15.15 13.87 6.15
CA GLU A 336 -14.96 12.47 5.77
C GLU A 336 -13.47 12.13 5.62
N VAL A 337 -13.11 10.88 5.89
CA VAL A 337 -11.76 10.35 5.64
C VAL A 337 -11.40 10.53 4.19
N GLU A 338 -10.23 11.12 3.97
CA GLU A 338 -9.69 11.37 2.64
C GLU A 338 -8.32 10.72 2.49
N LEU A 339 -8.15 9.93 1.42
CA LEU A 339 -6.84 9.45 0.98
C LEU A 339 -6.42 10.16 -0.30
N ARG A 340 -5.18 10.66 -0.31
CA ARG A 340 -4.56 11.31 -1.47
C ARG A 340 -3.29 10.56 -1.88
N GLU A 341 -2.83 10.80 -3.10
CA GLU A 341 -1.51 10.33 -3.53
C GLU A 341 -0.43 11.04 -2.72
N GLY A 342 0.44 10.29 -2.05
CA GLY A 342 1.56 10.81 -1.28
C GLY A 342 2.90 10.70 -2.01
N LEU A 343 3.98 10.80 -1.25
CA LEU A 343 5.35 10.73 -1.76
C LEU A 343 5.73 9.34 -2.26
N GLY A 344 5.00 8.27 -1.93
CA GLY A 344 5.30 6.91 -2.39
C GLY A 344 6.69 6.43 -2.02
N LEU A 345 7.20 6.87 -0.86
CA LEU A 345 8.46 6.38 -0.30
C LEU A 345 8.26 5.03 0.41
N ILE A 346 7.04 4.79 0.88
CA ILE A 346 6.57 3.50 1.41
C ILE A 346 5.20 3.16 0.80
N ASP A 347 4.93 1.87 0.67
CA ASP A 347 3.72 1.27 0.09
C ASP A 347 2.65 0.93 1.14
N LEU A 348 2.69 1.63 2.28
CA LEU A 348 1.75 1.47 3.39
C LEU A 348 1.18 2.82 3.77
N THR A 349 -0.13 2.87 4.02
CA THR A 349 -0.77 4.06 4.60
C THR A 349 -0.27 4.25 6.03
N VAL A 350 0.10 5.49 6.36
CA VAL A 350 0.58 5.86 7.69
C VAL A 350 -0.40 6.82 8.34
N ASP A 351 -0.67 6.58 9.62
CA ASP A 351 -1.31 7.52 10.53
C ASP A 351 -0.38 7.80 11.72
N VAL A 352 -0.59 8.92 12.40
CA VAL A 352 0.31 9.45 13.43
C VAL A 352 -0.49 9.93 14.63
N HIS A 353 0.17 10.20 15.76
CA HIS A 353 -0.48 10.50 17.03
C HIS A 353 -1.46 9.39 17.44
N ALA A 354 -1.12 8.13 17.15
CA ALA A 354 -2.05 7.00 17.13
C ALA A 354 -2.90 6.87 18.40
N ALA A 355 -2.27 6.70 19.56
CA ALA A 355 -2.99 6.67 20.84
C ALA A 355 -3.40 8.06 21.33
N GLN A 356 -2.57 9.08 21.06
CA GLN A 356 -2.69 10.42 21.67
C GLN A 356 -3.84 11.25 21.08
N ALA A 357 -4.09 11.12 19.77
CA ALA A 357 -5.16 11.79 19.04
C ALA A 357 -6.30 10.85 18.65
N GLY A 358 -6.22 9.55 19.01
CA GLY A 358 -7.24 8.56 18.69
C GLY A 358 -7.31 8.15 17.21
N THR A 359 -6.28 8.47 16.42
CA THR A 359 -6.23 8.21 14.98
C THR A 359 -6.03 6.73 14.64
N LEU A 360 -5.60 5.89 15.60
CA LEU A 360 -5.63 4.43 15.42
C LEU A 360 -7.03 3.92 15.05
N ALA A 361 -8.08 4.45 15.68
CA ALA A 361 -9.46 4.07 15.38
C ALA A 361 -9.85 4.48 13.95
N ARG A 362 -9.34 5.61 13.46
CA ARG A 362 -9.51 6.06 12.08
C ARG A 362 -8.84 5.12 11.09
N LEU A 363 -7.61 4.69 11.36
CA LEU A 363 -6.93 3.72 10.49
C LEU A 363 -7.65 2.36 10.48
N ILE A 364 -8.14 1.90 11.62
CA ILE A 364 -8.94 0.66 11.73
C ILE A 364 -10.23 0.78 10.92
N ALA A 365 -10.98 1.87 11.07
CA ALA A 365 -12.22 2.10 10.34
C ALA A 365 -11.97 2.25 8.82
N SER A 366 -10.85 2.87 8.43
CA SER A 366 -10.44 2.96 7.03
C SER A 366 -10.10 1.60 6.43
N ALA A 367 -9.51 0.70 7.23
CA ALA A 367 -9.27 -0.68 6.83
C ALA A 367 -10.56 -1.51 6.75
N GLU A 368 -11.50 -1.32 7.69
CA GLU A 368 -12.82 -1.95 7.65
C GLU A 368 -13.65 -1.49 6.45
N ALA A 369 -13.55 -0.21 6.10
CA ALA A 369 -14.20 0.37 4.92
C ALA A 369 -13.48 0.04 3.59
N GLU A 370 -12.45 -0.82 3.63
CA GLU A 370 -11.66 -1.25 2.48
C GLU A 370 -10.94 -0.10 1.74
N PHE A 371 -10.78 1.06 2.41
CA PHE A 371 -9.98 2.17 1.87
C PHE A 371 -8.48 1.89 1.95
N VAL A 372 -8.07 1.11 2.95
CA VAL A 372 -6.68 0.77 3.28
C VAL A 372 -6.55 -0.75 3.48
N ALA A 373 -5.77 -1.44 2.64
CA ALA A 373 -5.55 -2.88 2.81
C ALA A 373 -4.64 -3.18 4.02
N ALA A 374 -3.61 -2.36 4.22
CA ALA A 374 -2.74 -2.40 5.38
C ALA A 374 -2.18 -1.00 5.68
N GLY A 375 -1.97 -0.71 6.96
CA GLY A 375 -1.38 0.55 7.38
C GLY A 375 -0.70 0.47 8.74
N LEU A 376 0.00 1.54 9.07
CA LEU A 376 0.75 1.69 10.31
C LEU A 376 0.29 2.98 11.01
N ALA A 377 -0.11 2.90 12.27
CA ALA A 377 -0.31 4.07 13.11
C ALA A 377 0.85 4.22 14.08
N ILE A 378 1.45 5.39 14.17
CA ILE A 378 2.65 5.63 14.99
C ILE A 378 2.25 6.53 16.18
N ASP A 379 2.53 6.09 17.40
CA ASP A 379 2.34 6.93 18.59
C ASP A 379 3.28 8.15 18.58
N GLU A 380 2.94 9.18 19.36
CA GLU A 380 3.90 10.24 19.68
C GLU A 380 5.17 9.69 20.35
N ASP A 381 6.26 10.45 20.29
CA ASP A 381 7.57 10.10 20.87
C ASP A 381 8.09 8.74 20.36
N THR A 382 7.69 8.35 19.15
CA THR A 382 8.00 7.05 18.55
C THR A 382 8.41 7.23 17.10
N THR A 383 9.44 6.48 16.69
CA THR A 383 9.93 6.45 15.32
C THR A 383 9.82 5.05 14.76
N LEU A 384 9.25 4.92 13.58
CA LEU A 384 9.41 3.75 12.72
C LEU A 384 10.54 4.00 11.74
N VAL A 385 11.58 3.17 11.78
CA VAL A 385 12.68 3.20 10.83
C VAL A 385 12.47 2.11 9.79
N VAL A 386 12.35 2.53 8.54
CA VAL A 386 12.20 1.68 7.37
C VAL A 386 13.52 1.67 6.61
N GLY A 387 14.32 0.61 6.80
CA GLY A 387 15.62 0.42 6.17
C GLY A 387 15.75 -0.94 5.46
N GLU A 388 16.97 -1.46 5.31
CA GLU A 388 17.22 -2.72 4.59
C GLU A 388 16.72 -3.97 5.34
N GLY A 389 16.69 -3.90 6.66
CA GLY A 389 16.35 -5.01 7.55
C GLY A 389 14.85 -5.13 7.84
N ALA A 390 14.55 -5.73 8.98
CA ALA A 390 13.22 -5.64 9.57
C ALA A 390 12.89 -4.19 9.94
N LEU A 391 11.60 -3.87 10.00
CA LEU A 391 11.14 -2.61 10.58
C LEU A 391 11.68 -2.47 12.00
N GLU A 392 12.30 -1.33 12.29
CA GLU A 392 12.78 -1.00 13.62
C GLU A 392 11.87 0.06 14.23
N VAL A 393 11.50 -0.13 15.49
CA VAL A 393 10.73 0.86 16.27
C VAL A 393 11.66 1.42 17.34
N ARG A 394 11.64 2.74 17.51
CA ARG A 394 12.43 3.48 18.49
C ARG A 394 11.54 4.46 19.26
N GLY A 395 12.03 4.93 20.40
CA GLY A 395 11.31 5.89 21.25
C GLY A 395 10.54 5.21 22.37
N THR A 396 9.45 5.82 22.83
CA THR A 396 8.74 5.41 24.05
C THR A 396 7.35 4.82 23.84
N GLY A 397 6.76 4.98 22.64
CA GLY A 397 5.43 4.46 22.31
C GLY A 397 5.46 3.20 21.45
N SER A 398 4.38 2.99 20.70
CA SER A 398 4.19 1.82 19.84
C SER A 398 3.94 2.21 18.38
N VAL A 399 4.25 1.27 17.50
CA VAL A 399 3.72 1.25 16.13
C VAL A 399 2.62 0.21 16.05
N TRP A 400 1.44 0.62 15.61
CA TRP A 400 0.25 -0.21 15.47
C TRP A 400 0.09 -0.62 14.03
N ARG A 401 0.13 -1.91 13.77
CA ARG A 401 -0.13 -2.48 12.45
C ARG A 401 -1.61 -2.82 12.32
N VAL A 402 -2.24 -2.28 11.29
CA VAL A 402 -3.64 -2.52 10.95
C VAL A 402 -3.68 -3.22 9.60
N ILE A 403 -4.35 -4.37 9.52
CA ILE A 403 -4.48 -5.15 8.28
C ILE A 403 -5.96 -5.48 8.08
N ALA A 404 -6.51 -5.08 6.94
CA ALA A 404 -7.84 -5.47 6.53
C ALA A 404 -7.87 -6.98 6.23
N GLY A 405 -8.93 -7.64 6.66
CA GLY A 405 -9.21 -9.03 6.33
C GLY A 405 -10.69 -9.18 5.97
N GLU A 406 -11.03 -10.27 5.29
CA GLU A 406 -12.37 -10.49 4.70
C GLU A 406 -13.55 -10.32 5.68
N GLU A 407 -13.37 -10.66 6.97
CA GLU A 407 -14.43 -10.56 7.99
C GLU A 407 -14.00 -9.74 9.23
N SER A 408 -12.76 -9.25 9.27
CA SER A 408 -12.22 -8.57 10.45
C SER A 408 -10.95 -7.80 10.14
N VAL A 409 -10.74 -6.71 10.85
CA VAL A 409 -9.46 -5.99 10.88
C VAL A 409 -8.54 -6.58 11.95
N SER A 410 -7.31 -6.92 11.58
CA SER A 410 -6.28 -7.35 12.53
C SER A 410 -5.45 -6.16 12.99
N VAL A 411 -5.32 -6.01 14.31
CA VAL A 411 -4.46 -5.00 14.93
C VAL A 411 -3.36 -5.69 15.72
N ALA A 412 -2.10 -5.34 15.46
CA ALA A 412 -0.94 -5.85 16.18
C ALA A 412 -0.01 -4.69 16.57
N THR A 413 0.72 -4.83 17.67
CA THR A 413 1.68 -3.81 18.10
C THR A 413 3.11 -4.24 17.86
N MET A 414 3.95 -3.27 17.55
CA MET A 414 5.41 -3.33 17.56
C MET A 414 5.88 -2.28 18.56
N GLY A 415 6.40 -2.73 19.70
CA GLY A 415 7.03 -1.84 20.68
C GLY A 415 8.48 -1.56 20.33
N ALA A 416 8.99 -0.43 20.85
CA ALA A 416 10.42 -0.08 20.82
C ALA A 416 11.30 -1.05 21.63
#